data_AF-A0A7X2SU63-F1
#
_entry.id   AF-A0A7X2SU63-F1
#
_cell.length_a   1.000
_cell.length_b   1.000
_cell.length_c   1.000
_cell.angle_alpha   90.00
_cell.angle_beta   90.00
_cell.angle_gamma   90.00
#
_symmetry.space_group_name_H-M   'P 1'
#
loop_
_entity.id
_entity.type
_entity.pdbx_description
1 polymer ?
#
loop_
_entity_poly.entity_id
_entity_poly.type
_entity_poly.pdbx_seq_one_letter_code
_entity_poly.pdbx_strand_id
1 'polypeptide(L)'
;GRYVNKYIAYTAGVAPASHPRFALVVVINDPQAGKYYGGAVSAPVFGAIMGGVLRTMNIEPDALPTNDKNELVTNRSEESSDRS
;
A
#
# COMPACT_ATOMS: atom_id res chain seq x y z
N GLY A 1 -23.85 -26.23 -22.96
CA GLY A 1 -22.51 -25.68 -22.73
C GLY A 1 -22.07 -26.03 -21.33
N ARG A 2 -20.82 -26.46 -21.13
CA ARG A 2 -20.25 -26.67 -19.78
C ARG A 2 -19.51 -25.40 -19.39
N TYR A 3 -19.93 -24.75 -18.31
CA TYR A 3 -19.09 -23.77 -17.63
C TYR A 3 -18.02 -24.55 -16.86
N VAL A 4 -16.77 -24.41 -17.28
CA VAL A 4 -15.63 -24.83 -16.46
C VAL A 4 -15.36 -23.73 -15.44
N ASN A 5 -15.14 -24.09 -14.17
CA ASN A 5 -14.78 -23.19 -13.07
C ASN A 5 -13.36 -22.61 -13.28
N LYS A 6 -13.18 -21.83 -14.36
CA LYS A 6 -11.95 -21.09 -14.65
C LYS A 6 -12.21 -19.63 -14.35
N TYR A 7 -11.40 -19.06 -13.48
CA TYR A 7 -11.50 -17.67 -13.06
C TYR A 7 -10.28 -16.89 -13.54
N ILE A 8 -10.49 -15.65 -13.97
CA ILE A 8 -9.42 -14.71 -14.27
C ILE A 8 -9.37 -13.70 -13.13
N ALA A 9 -8.24 -13.65 -12.43
CA ALA A 9 -7.95 -12.64 -11.43
C ALA A 9 -7.22 -11.48 -12.10
N TYR A 10 -7.74 -10.26 -12.02
CA TYR A 10 -7.05 -9.09 -12.55
C TYR A 10 -7.11 -7.89 -11.60
N THR A 11 -6.07 -7.06 -11.69
CA THR A 11 -5.97 -5.77 -10.99
C THR A 11 -5.41 -4.75 -11.96
N ALA A 12 -6.08 -3.61 -12.08
CA ALA A 12 -5.65 -2.49 -12.89
C ALA A 12 -5.60 -1.23 -12.01
N GLY A 13 -4.60 -0.38 -12.22
CA GLY A 13 -4.45 0.85 -11.45
C GLY A 13 -3.36 1.75 -11.99
N VAL A 14 -3.30 2.95 -11.42
CA VAL A 14 -2.33 4.00 -11.77
C VAL A 14 -1.63 4.48 -10.50
N ALA A 15 -0.39 4.98 -10.63
CA ALA A 15 0.33 5.59 -9.51
C ALA A 15 1.35 6.66 -9.95
N PRO A 16 1.74 7.61 -9.07
CA PRO A 16 1.10 7.95 -7.77
C PRO A 16 -0.37 8.38 -7.91
N ALA A 17 -1.17 8.29 -6.85
CA ALA A 17 -2.60 8.61 -6.94
C ALA A 17 -2.85 10.12 -7.13
N SER A 18 -2.03 10.95 -6.48
CA SER A 18 -2.13 12.41 -6.57
C SER A 18 -1.72 12.96 -7.93
N HIS A 19 -0.70 12.36 -8.56
CA HIS A 19 -0.18 12.77 -9.87
C HIS A 19 0.18 11.52 -10.69
N PRO A 20 -0.78 10.88 -11.39
CA PRO A 20 -0.56 9.64 -12.10
C PRO A 20 0.53 9.74 -13.17
N ARG A 21 1.52 8.84 -13.10
CA ARG A 21 2.64 8.76 -14.07
C ARG A 21 2.77 7.40 -14.74
N PHE A 22 2.28 6.35 -14.09
CA PHE A 22 2.37 4.98 -14.58
C PHE A 22 1.02 4.29 -14.46
N ALA A 23 0.71 3.43 -15.44
CA ALA A 23 -0.44 2.53 -15.43
C ALA A 23 0.06 1.08 -15.44
N LEU A 24 -0.58 0.22 -14.65
CA LEU A 24 -0.23 -1.19 -14.57
C LEU A 24 -1.51 -2.04 -14.57
N VAL A 25 -1.49 -3.10 -15.36
CA VAL A 25 -2.52 -4.14 -15.36
C VAL A 25 -1.86 -5.48 -15.09
N VAL A 26 -2.35 -6.20 -14.10
CA VAL A 26 -1.92 -7.55 -13.74
C VAL A 26 -3.06 -8.50 -14.02
N VAL A 27 -2.79 -9.55 -14.80
CA VAL A 27 -3.76 -10.61 -15.14
C VAL A 27 -3.16 -11.94 -14.74
N ILE A 28 -3.91 -12.71 -13.94
CA ILE A 28 -3.57 -14.05 -13.50
C ILE A 28 -4.66 -14.98 -14.00
N ASN A 29 -4.27 -15.89 -14.89
CA ASN A 29 -5.16 -16.86 -15.49
C ASN A 29 -5.22 -18.13 -14.62
N ASP A 30 -6.44 -18.56 -14.25
CA ASP A 30 -6.71 -19.85 -13.61
C ASP A 30 -5.95 -20.08 -12.28
N PRO A 31 -6.08 -19.20 -11.26
CA PRO A 31 -5.39 -19.37 -9.99
C PRO A 31 -5.91 -20.60 -9.23
N GLN A 32 -5.06 -21.62 -9.08
CA GLN A 32 -5.43 -22.93 -8.51
C GLN A 32 -5.50 -22.96 -6.97
N ALA A 33 -5.13 -21.87 -6.27
CA ALA A 33 -4.85 -21.88 -4.83
C ALA A 33 -6.05 -21.51 -3.93
N GLY A 34 -7.29 -21.76 -4.35
CA GLY A 34 -8.48 -21.57 -3.51
C GLY A 34 -8.96 -20.12 -3.32
N LYS A 35 -8.13 -19.12 -3.66
CA LYS A 35 -8.50 -17.69 -3.67
C LYS A 35 -8.70 -17.25 -5.13
N TYR A 36 -9.96 -17.03 -5.53
CA TYR A 36 -10.32 -16.74 -6.92
C TYR A 36 -10.68 -15.26 -7.18
N TYR A 37 -10.75 -14.45 -6.13
CA TYR A 37 -11.05 -13.02 -6.26
C TYR A 37 -9.80 -12.26 -6.72
N GLY A 38 -9.93 -11.52 -7.83
CA GLY A 38 -8.84 -10.71 -8.42
C GLY A 38 -8.14 -9.82 -7.41
N GLY A 39 -8.88 -9.17 -6.50
CA GLY A 39 -8.30 -8.34 -5.45
C GLY A 39 -7.42 -9.07 -4.43
N ALA A 40 -7.55 -10.39 -4.24
CA ALA A 40 -6.74 -11.13 -3.26
C ALA A 40 -5.44 -11.70 -3.86
N VAL A 41 -5.40 -11.95 -5.17
CA VAL A 41 -4.26 -12.62 -5.83
C VAL A 41 -3.41 -11.63 -6.63
N SER A 42 -4.02 -10.77 -7.46
CA SER A 42 -3.26 -9.84 -8.31
C SER A 42 -2.92 -8.52 -7.63
N ALA A 43 -3.62 -8.12 -6.56
CA ALA A 43 -3.30 -6.90 -5.82
C ALA A 43 -1.92 -6.89 -5.12
N PRO A 44 -1.48 -7.95 -4.40
CA PRO A 44 -0.14 -7.95 -3.81
C PRO A 44 0.97 -7.89 -4.88
N VAL A 45 0.73 -8.53 -6.04
CA VAL A 45 1.65 -8.45 -7.19
C VAL A 45 1.70 -7.03 -7.76
N PHE A 46 0.55 -6.38 -7.92
CA PHE A 46 0.48 -4.98 -8.34
C PHE A 46 1.28 -4.07 -7.40
N GLY A 47 1.08 -4.20 -6.08
CA GLY A 47 1.76 -3.36 -5.09
C GLY A 47 3.29 -3.55 -5.09
N ALA A 48 3.77 -4.79 -5.22
CA ALA A 48 5.19 -5.09 -5.29
C ALA A 48 5.85 -4.48 -6.54
N ILE A 49 5.22 -4.63 -7.72
CA ILE A 49 5.73 -4.09 -8.97
C ILE A 49 5.67 -2.56 -8.96
N MET A 50 4.50 -1.98 -8.66
CA MET A 50 4.32 -0.53 -8.69
C MET A 50 5.20 0.18 -7.65
N GLY A 51 5.31 -0.38 -6.44
CA GLY A 51 6.22 0.15 -5.42
C GLY A 51 7.69 0.12 -5.84
N GLY A 52 8.13 -0.94 -6.54
CA GLY A 52 9.45 -1.01 -7.15
C GLY A 52 9.66 0.04 -8.24
N VAL A 53 8.72 0.14 -9.19
CA VAL A 53 8.77 1.09 -10.31
C VAL A 53 8.89 2.53 -9.82
N LEU A 54 8.06 2.94 -8.86
CA LEU A 54 8.08 4.30 -8.32
C LEU A 54 9.43 4.62 -7.64
N ARG A 55 10.01 3.67 -6.90
CA ARG A 55 11.32 3.83 -6.26
C ARG A 55 12.45 3.90 -7.28
N THR A 56 12.47 3.01 -8.26
CA THR A 56 13.50 2.98 -9.31
C THR A 56 13.46 4.26 -10.17
N MET A 57 12.28 4.81 -10.39
CA MET A 57 12.08 6.03 -11.18
C MET A 57 12.17 7.31 -10.34
N ASN A 58 12.62 7.23 -9.08
CA ASN A 58 12.77 8.36 -8.15
C ASN A 58 11.50 9.22 -8.04
N ILE A 59 10.33 8.58 -7.98
CA ILE A 59 9.06 9.27 -7.79
C ILE A 59 8.89 9.58 -6.31
N GLU A 60 8.55 10.84 -6.01
CA GLU A 60 8.28 11.25 -4.63
C GLU A 60 7.07 10.47 -4.07
N PRO A 61 7.17 9.90 -2.86
CA PRO A 61 6.06 9.20 -2.22
C PRO A 61 4.90 10.16 -1.94
N ASP A 62 3.67 9.76 -2.28
CA ASP A 62 2.46 10.58 -2.12
C ASP A 62 1.75 10.40 -0.77
N ALA A 63 2.13 9.37 -0.01
CA ALA A 63 1.53 9.04 1.29
C ALA A 63 2.61 8.63 2.32
N LEU A 64 3.50 9.55 2.67
CA LEU A 64 4.39 9.36 3.82
C LEU A 64 3.58 9.44 5.13
N PRO A 65 3.80 8.54 6.10
CA PRO A 65 3.19 8.70 7.41
C PRO A 65 3.70 10.00 8.02
N THR A 66 2.79 10.91 8.38
CA THR A 66 3.13 12.08 9.18
C THR A 66 3.72 11.57 10.49
N ASN A 67 5.01 11.80 10.70
CA ASN A 67 5.65 11.60 11.99
C ASN A 67 5.02 12.59 12.96
N ASP A 68 3.96 12.18 13.66
CA ASP A 68 3.55 12.78 14.93
C ASP A 68 4.60 12.41 16.00
N LYS A 69 5.82 12.93 15.81
CA LYS A 69 6.94 12.86 16.76
C LYS A 69 6.96 14.07 17.67
N ASN A 70 5.80 14.51 18.14
CA ASN A 70 5.75 15.35 19.34
C ASN A 70 5.84 14.44 20.56
N GLU A 71 7.08 13.98 20.77
CA GLU A 71 7.65 13.54 22.03
C GLU A 71 7.22 14.46 23.19
N LEU A 72 6.72 13.91 24.30
CA LEU A 72 7.53 13.62 25.49
C LEU A 72 8.06 14.85 26.28
N VAL A 73 7.53 16.07 26.07
CA VAL A 73 7.84 17.28 26.88
C VAL A 73 6.67 17.70 27.78
N THR A 74 6.07 16.75 28.51
CA THR A 74 5.13 17.08 29.58
C THR A 74 5.26 16.05 30.69
N ASN A 75 6.39 16.06 31.42
CA ASN A 75 6.54 15.39 32.72
C ASN A 75 7.83 15.84 33.43
N ARG A 76 8.06 17.17 33.51
CA ARG A 76 9.12 17.73 34.37
C ARG A 76 8.74 19.11 34.92
N SER A 77 7.57 19.20 35.55
CA SER A 77 7.14 20.42 36.24
C SER A 77 6.29 20.14 37.49
N GLU A 78 6.60 19.08 38.23
CA GLU A 78 6.02 18.81 39.56
C GLU A 78 7.09 18.25 40.51
N GLU A 79 8.19 18.99 40.71
CA GLU A 79 9.08 18.77 41.86
C GLU A 79 9.77 20.08 42.24
N SER A 80 8.99 21.11 42.57
CA SER A 80 9.53 22.33 43.20
C SER A 80 8.53 23.06 44.11
N SER A 81 7.53 22.35 44.65
CA SER A 81 6.63 22.89 45.68
C SER A 81 6.99 22.37 47.08
N ASP A 82 8.29 22.22 47.33
CA ASP A 82 8.82 21.92 48.67
C ASP A 82 9.95 22.92 48.97
N ARG A 83 9.56 24.20 49.13
CA ARG A 83 10.29 25.29 49.80
C ARG A 83 9.46 26.58 49.69
N SER A 84 8.52 26.77 50.61
CA SER A 84 8.13 28.06 51.18
C SER A 84 7.32 27.81 52.44
#